data_AF-A0A7W4V6P7-F1
#
_entry.id   AF-A0A7W4V6P7-F1
#
_cell.length_a   1.000
_cell.length_b   1.000
_cell.length_c   1.000
_cell.angle_alpha   90.00
_cell.angle_beta   90.00
_cell.angle_gamma   90.00
#
_symmetry.space_group_name_H-M   'P 1'
#
loop_
_entity.id
_entity.type
_entity.pdbx_description
1 polymer ?
#
loop_
_entity_poly.entity_id
_entity_poly.type
_entity_poly.pdbx_seq_one_letter_code
_entity_poly.pdbx_strand_id
1 'polypeptide(L)'
;MEKSVGVEEDRRRFWNSADTSIGEAIKSLFLLNAGSVIAMLGFIQAMLGKPEWPALKPFVLVAGLLFLIGAMAVIPAFSNRAAFAMGVIRGDPDDAIKRYGASSTYLVISLLVFMAGAVLAGVGIALKL
;
A
#
# COMPACT_ATOMS: atom_id res chain seq x y z
N MET A 1 -0.68 -36.40 -23.89
CA MET A 1 -1.80 -35.84 -23.11
C MET A 1 -1.42 -35.57 -21.65
N GLU A 2 -0.62 -36.42 -20.99
CA GLU A 2 -0.14 -36.20 -19.61
C GLU A 2 0.71 -34.93 -19.41
N LYS A 3 1.60 -34.59 -20.36
CA LYS A 3 2.43 -33.38 -20.27
C LYS A 3 1.65 -32.06 -20.28
N SER A 4 0.45 -32.01 -20.87
CA SER A 4 -0.33 -30.75 -20.92
C SER A 4 -1.10 -30.50 -19.63
N VAL A 5 -1.48 -31.56 -18.91
CA VAL A 5 -2.21 -31.46 -17.63
C VAL A 5 -1.32 -30.87 -16.53
N GLY A 6 -0.05 -31.28 -16.47
CA GLY A 6 0.90 -30.74 -15.49
C GLY A 6 1.17 -29.23 -15.66
N VAL A 7 1.32 -28.77 -16.91
CA VAL A 7 1.55 -27.34 -17.21
C VAL A 7 0.34 -26.47 -16.82
N GLU A 8 -0.87 -26.98 -17.01
CA GLU A 8 -2.08 -26.25 -16.67
C GLU A 8 -2.31 -26.18 -15.15
N GLU A 9 -1.98 -27.25 -14.43
CA GLU A 9 -2.05 -27.27 -12.97
C GLU A 9 -1.00 -26.34 -12.33
N ASP A 10 0.24 -26.33 -12.84
CA ASP A 10 1.28 -25.41 -12.40
C ASP A 10 0.89 -23.95 -12.62
N ARG A 11 0.28 -23.65 -13.78
CA ARG A 11 -0.25 -22.31 -14.07
C ARG A 11 -1.33 -21.90 -13.07
N ARG A 12 -2.27 -22.80 -12.73
CA ARG A 12 -3.31 -22.51 -11.73
C ARG A 12 -2.73 -22.25 -10.35
N ARG A 13 -1.76 -23.07 -9.92
CA ARG A 13 -1.05 -22.88 -8.64
C ARG A 13 -0.32 -21.55 -8.58
N PHE A 14 0.38 -21.18 -9.66
CA PHE A 14 1.05 -19.89 -9.78
C PHE A 14 0.06 -18.72 -9.61
N TRP A 15 -1.07 -18.76 -10.32
CA TRP A 15 -2.09 -17.71 -10.21
C TRP A 15 -2.69 -17.62 -8.81
N ASN A 16 -3.00 -18.75 -8.17
CA ASN A 16 -3.51 -18.75 -6.79
C ASN A 16 -2.51 -18.18 -5.78
N SER A 17 -1.22 -18.49 -5.96
CA SER A 17 -0.16 -17.93 -5.12
C SER A 17 -0.03 -16.43 -5.33
N ALA A 18 0.00 -15.96 -6.59
CA ALA A 18 0.06 -14.54 -6.90
C ALA A 18 -1.16 -13.79 -6.33
N ASP A 19 -2.34 -14.41 -6.41
CA ASP A 19 -3.58 -13.84 -5.89
C ASP A 19 -3.51 -13.65 -4.36
N THR A 20 -3.01 -14.67 -3.67
CA THR A 20 -2.80 -14.64 -2.22
C THR A 20 -1.79 -13.55 -1.85
N SER A 21 -0.64 -13.49 -2.52
CA SER A 21 0.40 -12.49 -2.27
C SER A 21 -0.09 -11.05 -2.46
N ILE A 22 -0.93 -10.78 -3.46
CA ILE A 22 -1.52 -9.45 -3.67
C ILE A 22 -2.50 -9.11 -2.54
N GLY A 23 -3.32 -10.08 -2.11
CA GLY A 23 -4.23 -9.90 -0.98
C GLY A 23 -3.49 -9.57 0.31
N GLU A 24 -2.37 -10.24 0.57
CA GLU A 24 -1.48 -9.95 1.70
C GLU A 24 -0.79 -8.60 1.55
N ALA A 25 -0.32 -8.25 0.35
CA ALA A 25 0.31 -6.96 0.08
C ALA A 25 -0.63 -5.78 0.37
N ILE A 26 -1.92 -5.89 -0.01
CA ILE A 26 -2.95 -4.88 0.32
C ILE A 26 -3.05 -4.69 1.83
N LYS A 27 -3.21 -5.78 2.59
CA LYS A 27 -3.36 -5.72 4.05
C LYS A 27 -2.10 -5.15 4.72
N SER A 28 -0.93 -5.60 4.30
CA SER A 28 0.36 -5.14 4.80
C SER A 28 0.59 -3.66 4.51
N LEU A 29 0.32 -3.19 3.29
CA LEU A 29 0.47 -1.77 2.93
C LEU A 29 -0.52 -0.88 3.67
N PHE A 30 -1.74 -1.35 3.89
CA PHE A 30 -2.72 -0.62 4.71
C PHE A 30 -2.21 -0.48 6.15
N LEU A 31 -1.83 -1.59 6.77
CA LEU A 31 -1.33 -1.61 8.15
C LEU A 31 -0.06 -0.76 8.31
N LEU A 32 0.85 -0.86 7.35
CA LEU A 32 2.11 -0.14 7.35
C LEU A 32 1.88 1.37 7.29
N ASN A 33 1.09 1.84 6.32
CA ASN A 33 0.77 3.27 6.20
C ASN A 33 -0.03 3.79 7.40
N ALA A 34 -1.10 3.08 7.82
CA ALA A 34 -1.92 3.49 8.96
C ALA A 34 -1.12 3.51 10.27
N GLY A 35 -0.29 2.49 10.51
CA GLY A 35 0.61 2.41 11.66
C GLY A 35 1.62 3.56 11.66
N SER A 36 2.17 3.91 10.50
CA SER A 36 3.05 5.07 10.37
C SER A 36 2.34 6.40 10.66
N VAL A 37 1.08 6.59 10.25
CA VAL A 37 0.30 7.77 10.65
C VAL A 37 0.21 7.88 12.17
N ILE A 38 -0.14 6.77 12.84
CA ILE A 38 -0.25 6.74 14.31
C ILE A 38 1.10 7.04 14.97
N ALA A 39 2.18 6.45 14.47
CA ALA A 39 3.53 6.71 14.97
C ALA A 39 3.91 8.19 14.82
N MET A 40 3.61 8.82 13.69
CA MET A 40 3.87 10.24 13.49
C MET A 40 3.04 11.13 14.41
N LEU A 41 1.76 10.79 14.66
CA LEU A 41 0.93 11.51 15.62
C LEU A 41 1.49 11.41 17.05
N GLY A 42 1.92 10.22 17.47
CA GLY A 42 2.59 10.01 18.75
C GLY A 42 3.89 10.82 18.86
N PHE A 43 4.66 10.88 17.77
CA PHE A 43 5.87 11.69 17.70
C PHE A 43 5.57 13.19 17.82
N ILE A 44 4.54 13.70 17.12
CA ILE A 44 4.08 15.09 17.25
C ILE A 44 3.68 15.38 18.70
N GLN A 45 2.92 14.49 19.33
CA GLN A 45 2.51 14.65 20.73
C GLN A 45 3.72 14.74 21.67
N ALA A 46 4.74 13.90 21.47
CA ALA A 46 5.98 13.94 22.25
C ALA A 46 6.80 15.24 22.06
N MET A 47 6.57 15.95 20.95
CA MET A 47 7.20 17.23 20.64
C MET A 47 6.39 18.46 21.09
N LEU A 48 5.11 18.29 21.46
CA LEU A 48 4.29 19.41 21.93
C LEU A 48 4.90 20.01 23.20
N GLY A 49 5.01 21.34 23.23
CA GLY A 49 5.60 22.07 24.34
C GLY A 49 7.13 22.12 24.36
N LYS A 50 7.83 21.47 23.42
CA LYS A 50 9.31 21.57 23.31
C LYS A 50 9.71 22.69 22.33
N PRO A 51 10.26 23.82 22.81
CA PRO A 51 10.59 24.99 21.96
C PRO A 51 11.76 24.73 21.00
N GLU A 52 12.51 23.68 21.23
CA GLU A 52 13.72 23.27 20.51
C GLU A 52 13.42 22.71 19.11
N TRP A 53 12.16 22.38 18.76
CA TRP A 53 11.85 21.51 17.61
C TRP A 53 11.02 22.14 16.47
N PRO A 54 10.99 23.47 16.21
CA PRO A 54 10.12 24.06 15.20
C PRO A 54 10.48 23.60 13.77
N ALA A 55 11.76 23.36 13.48
CA ALA A 55 12.22 22.91 12.16
C ALA A 55 11.81 21.46 11.82
N LEU A 56 11.57 20.60 12.83
CA LEU A 56 11.21 19.20 12.62
C LEU A 56 9.71 19.01 12.33
N LYS A 57 8.86 19.88 12.88
CA LYS A 57 7.40 19.83 12.73
C LYS A 57 6.92 19.70 11.27
N PRO A 58 7.39 20.51 10.29
CA PRO A 58 6.92 20.39 8.92
C PRO A 58 7.24 19.03 8.29
N PHE A 59 8.43 18.46 8.53
CA PHE A 59 8.80 17.14 8.00
C PHE A 59 7.89 16.04 8.55
N VAL A 60 7.63 16.09 9.85
CA VAL A 60 6.77 15.11 10.54
C VAL A 60 5.32 15.19 10.07
N LEU A 61 4.80 16.41 9.88
CA LEU A 61 3.43 16.62 9.39
C LEU A 61 3.28 16.17 7.94
N VAL A 62 4.22 16.51 7.06
CA VAL A 62 4.16 16.11 5.65
C VAL A 62 4.35 14.61 5.52
N ALA A 63 5.24 13.99 6.30
CA ALA A 63 5.39 12.54 6.33
C ALA A 63 4.10 11.85 6.80
N GLY A 64 3.45 12.35 7.85
CA GLY A 64 2.16 11.88 8.32
C GLY A 64 1.06 11.98 7.24
N LEU A 65 1.04 13.10 6.49
CA LEU A 65 0.11 13.28 5.38
C LEU A 65 0.37 12.28 4.24
N LEU A 66 1.64 12.03 3.91
CA LEU A 66 2.02 11.03 2.91
C LEU A 66 1.54 9.63 3.35
N PHE A 67 1.80 9.21 4.58
CA PHE A 67 1.30 7.93 5.08
C PHE A 67 -0.23 7.84 5.03
N LEU A 68 -0.94 8.94 5.30
CA LEU A 68 -2.41 8.97 5.18
C LEU A 68 -2.86 8.78 3.73
N ILE A 69 -2.23 9.48 2.77
CA ILE A 69 -2.50 9.30 1.34
C ILE A 69 -2.22 7.85 0.91
N GLY A 70 -1.11 7.28 1.39
CA GLY A 70 -0.73 5.89 1.15
C GLY A 70 -1.76 4.90 1.67
N ALA A 71 -2.29 5.11 2.88
CA ALA A 71 -3.36 4.29 3.46
C ALA A 71 -4.68 4.40 2.65
N MET A 72 -5.05 5.62 2.26
CA MET A 72 -6.25 5.88 1.45
C MET A 72 -6.16 5.26 0.06
N ALA A 73 -4.97 5.23 -0.55
CA ALA A 73 -4.74 4.58 -1.84
C ALA A 73 -4.99 3.06 -1.81
N VAL A 74 -4.90 2.42 -0.64
CA VAL A 74 -5.20 0.98 -0.52
C VAL A 74 -6.69 0.67 -0.67
N ILE A 75 -7.58 1.61 -0.34
CA ILE A 75 -9.04 1.43 -0.43
C ILE A 75 -9.48 1.14 -1.88
N PRO A 76 -9.15 1.96 -2.90
CA PRO A 76 -9.47 1.64 -4.28
C PRO A 76 -8.71 0.41 -4.79
N ALA A 77 -7.52 0.10 -4.27
CA ALA A 77 -6.82 -1.13 -4.61
C ALA A 77 -7.63 -2.37 -4.22
N PHE A 78 -8.13 -2.39 -2.98
CA PHE A 78 -8.98 -3.46 -2.46
C PHE A 78 -10.32 -3.55 -3.21
N SER A 79 -10.97 -2.41 -3.45
CA SER A 79 -12.25 -2.34 -4.18
C SER A 79 -12.13 -2.89 -5.61
N ASN A 80 -11.10 -2.46 -6.35
CA ASN A 80 -10.87 -2.97 -7.71
C ASN A 80 -10.55 -4.47 -7.72
N ARG A 81 -9.90 -4.98 -6.67
CA ARG A 81 -9.62 -6.42 -6.56
C ARG A 81 -10.87 -7.26 -6.28
N ALA A 82 -11.76 -6.76 -5.43
CA ALA A 82 -13.07 -7.39 -5.23
C ALA A 82 -13.89 -7.35 -6.54
N ALA A 83 -13.85 -6.24 -7.28
CA ALA A 83 -14.50 -6.12 -8.58
C ALA A 83 -13.92 -7.07 -9.63
N PHE A 84 -12.59 -7.29 -9.64
CA PHE A 84 -11.93 -8.29 -10.49
C PHE A 84 -12.53 -9.69 -10.27
N ALA A 85 -12.62 -10.15 -9.01
CA ALA A 85 -13.18 -11.45 -8.69
C ALA A 85 -14.63 -11.60 -9.19
N MET A 86 -15.43 -10.55 -9.04
CA MET A 86 -16.81 -10.53 -9.54
C MET A 86 -16.87 -10.50 -11.08
N GLY A 87 -15.96 -9.81 -11.75
CA GLY A 87 -15.87 -9.78 -13.23
C GLY A 87 -15.53 -11.15 -13.81
N VAL A 88 -14.61 -11.87 -13.17
CA VAL A 88 -14.28 -13.26 -13.54
C VAL A 88 -15.49 -14.17 -13.41
N ILE A 89 -16.25 -14.06 -12.32
CA ILE A 89 -17.49 -14.85 -12.10
C ILE A 89 -18.56 -14.52 -13.15
N ARG A 90 -18.68 -13.25 -13.54
CA ARG A 90 -19.65 -12.78 -14.54
C ARG A 90 -19.26 -13.12 -15.98
N GLY A 91 -18.05 -13.62 -16.21
CA GLY A 91 -17.56 -13.92 -17.56
C GLY A 91 -17.21 -12.66 -18.37
N ASP A 92 -16.90 -11.54 -17.72
CA ASP A 92 -16.42 -10.31 -18.37
C ASP A 92 -14.89 -10.17 -18.15
N PRO A 93 -14.07 -10.75 -19.04
CA PRO A 93 -12.62 -10.76 -18.89
C PRO A 93 -12.01 -9.36 -19.09
N ASP A 94 -12.63 -8.49 -19.89
CA ASP A 94 -12.07 -7.18 -20.23
C ASP A 94 -12.18 -6.20 -19.06
N ASP A 95 -13.33 -6.17 -18.36
CA ASP A 95 -13.44 -5.39 -17.13
C ASP A 95 -12.54 -5.98 -16.04
N ALA A 96 -12.49 -7.31 -15.90
CA ALA A 96 -11.65 -7.97 -14.91
C ALA A 96 -10.16 -7.56 -15.05
N ILE A 97 -9.59 -7.63 -16.26
CA ILE A 97 -8.19 -7.25 -16.51
C ILE A 97 -7.94 -5.78 -16.17
N LYS A 98 -8.85 -4.87 -16.54
CA LYS A 98 -8.74 -3.44 -16.21
C LYS A 98 -8.73 -3.22 -14.70
N ARG A 99 -9.61 -3.91 -13.97
CA ARG A 99 -9.72 -3.82 -12.50
C ARG A 99 -8.46 -4.36 -11.82
N TYR A 100 -7.90 -5.45 -12.32
CA TYR A 100 -6.64 -5.99 -11.83
C TYR A 100 -5.49 -4.98 -12.01
N GLY A 101 -5.33 -4.40 -13.20
CA GLY A 101 -4.29 -3.39 -13.45
C GLY A 101 -4.45 -2.12 -12.60
N ALA A 102 -5.70 -1.65 -12.43
CA ALA A 102 -5.99 -0.53 -11.56
C ALA A 102 -5.61 -0.83 -10.09
N SER A 103 -5.96 -2.03 -9.60
CA SER A 103 -5.60 -2.47 -8.25
C SER A 103 -4.09 -2.44 -8.01
N SER A 104 -3.30 -3.03 -8.93
CA SER A 104 -1.84 -3.00 -8.87
C SER A 104 -1.27 -1.58 -8.88
N THR A 105 -1.85 -0.69 -9.69
CA THR A 105 -1.40 0.71 -9.79
C THR A 105 -1.56 1.42 -8.45
N TYR A 106 -2.73 1.27 -7.79
CA TYR A 106 -2.96 1.87 -6.48
C TYR A 106 -2.04 1.29 -5.39
N LEU A 107 -1.69 0.00 -5.46
CA LEU A 107 -0.70 -0.60 -4.55
C LEU A 107 0.70 -0.02 -4.74
N VAL A 108 1.12 0.16 -5.99
CA VAL A 108 2.41 0.80 -6.29
C VAL A 108 2.43 2.24 -5.81
N ILE A 109 1.35 3.01 -6.02
CA ILE A 109 1.22 4.36 -5.49
C ILE A 109 1.32 4.36 -3.96
N SER A 110 0.59 3.47 -3.28
CA SER A 110 0.63 3.35 -1.82
C SER A 110 2.05 3.08 -1.30
N LEU A 111 2.79 2.19 -1.97
CA LEU A 111 4.18 1.87 -1.63
C LEU A 111 5.13 3.05 -1.89
N LEU A 112 5.02 3.72 -3.03
CA LEU A 112 5.87 4.87 -3.37
C LEU A 112 5.66 6.02 -2.38
N VAL A 113 4.40 6.30 -2.05
CA VAL A 113 4.04 7.34 -1.07
C VAL A 113 4.54 6.97 0.32
N PHE A 114 4.46 5.69 0.73
CA PHE A 114 5.05 5.22 1.97
C PHE A 114 6.56 5.47 2.01
N MET A 115 7.29 5.09 0.96
CA MET A 115 8.74 5.30 0.89
C MET A 115 9.09 6.79 0.97
N ALA A 116 8.36 7.66 0.27
CA ALA A 116 8.54 9.10 0.36
C ALA A 116 8.30 9.63 1.78
N GLY A 117 7.24 9.17 2.45
CA GLY A 117 6.93 9.53 3.84
C GLY A 117 8.04 9.09 4.80
N ALA A 118 8.55 7.87 4.64
CA ALA A 118 9.63 7.32 5.46
C ALA A 118 10.94 8.09 5.28
N VAL A 119 11.32 8.40 4.02
CA VAL A 119 12.50 9.23 3.72
C VAL A 119 12.35 10.61 4.33
N LEU A 120 11.19 11.25 4.19
CA LEU A 120 10.97 12.59 4.70
C LEU A 120 11.01 12.65 6.24
N ALA A 121 10.42 11.66 6.91
CA ALA A 121 10.52 11.51 8.36
C ALA A 121 11.98 11.31 8.80
N GLY A 122 12.72 10.43 8.11
CA GLY A 122 14.14 10.18 8.37
C GLY A 122 15.02 11.42 8.19
N VAL A 123 14.83 12.16 7.09
CA VAL A 123 15.54 13.43 6.83
C VAL A 123 15.21 14.46 7.90
N GLY A 124 13.94 14.60 8.28
CA GLY A 124 13.55 15.50 9.36
C GLY A 124 14.31 15.20 10.65
N ILE A 125 14.33 13.93 11.06
CA ILE A 125 15.04 13.48 12.27
C ILE A 125 16.55 13.74 12.14
N ALA A 126 17.16 13.37 11.01
CA ALA A 126 18.59 13.53 10.78
C ALA A 126 19.06 14.99 10.77
N LEU A 127 18.23 15.92 10.27
CA LEU A 127 18.53 17.36 10.31
C LEU A 127 18.38 17.97 11.70
N LYS A 128 17.81 17.22 12.66
CA LYS A 128 17.58 17.69 14.02
C LYS A 128 18.50 17.05 15.07
N LEU A 129 19.04 15.86 14.79
CA LEU A 129 20.18 15.27 15.50
C LEU A 129 21.46 16.07 15.23
#